data_AF-A0A5D3B7C4-F1
#
_entry.id   AF-A0A5D3B7C4-F1
#
_cell.length_a   1.000
_cell.length_b   1.000
_cell.length_c   1.000
_cell.angle_alpha   90.00
_cell.angle_beta   90.00
_cell.angle_gamma   90.00
#
_symmetry.space_group_name_H-M   'P 1'
#
loop_
_entity.id
_entity.type
_entity.pdbx_description
1 polymer ?
#
loop_
_entity_poly.entity_id
_entity_poly.type
_entity_poly.pdbx_seq_one_letter_code
_entity_poly.pdbx_strand_id
1 'polypeptide(L)'
;MPDDIAQTLRQLKIKTGVVKRLHKEESSYEKEVVDQKAVVAKLKADEVDGADIRAAERVLRDSEMMVPHTRRSLEEAFNALSDLVNALGEDESVSTTQEFRDAFSILQQVEVDWK
;
A
#
# COMPACT_ATOMS: atom_id res chain seq x y z
N MET A 1 -26.72 -17.64 11.35
CA MET A 1 -26.69 -18.74 10.34
C MET A 1 -25.23 -18.97 9.97
N PRO A 2 -24.73 -20.21 9.88
CA PRO A 2 -23.32 -20.49 9.56
C PRO A 2 -22.84 -19.92 8.20
N ASP A 3 -23.75 -19.69 7.25
CA ASP A 3 -23.44 -19.03 5.97
C ASP A 3 -22.93 -17.58 6.12
N ASP A 4 -23.32 -16.89 7.19
CA ASP A 4 -22.97 -15.48 7.44
C ASP A 4 -21.50 -15.33 7.89
N ILE A 5 -21.01 -16.30 8.68
CA ILE A 5 -19.61 -16.36 9.12
C ILE A 5 -18.71 -16.67 7.93
N ALA A 6 -19.07 -17.64 7.08
CA ALA A 6 -18.30 -17.99 5.89
C ALA A 6 -18.20 -16.81 4.90
N GLN A 7 -19.28 -16.04 4.75
CA GLN A 7 -19.29 -14.82 3.95
C GLN A 7 -18.39 -13.74 4.54
N THR A 8 -18.43 -13.55 5.86
CA THR A 8 -17.59 -12.60 6.59
C THR A 8 -16.10 -12.92 6.45
N LEU A 9 -15.70 -14.18 6.65
CA LEU A 9 -14.30 -14.62 6.48
C LEU A 9 -13.82 -14.42 5.04
N ARG A 10 -14.67 -14.67 4.05
CA ARG A 10 -14.37 -14.39 2.64
C ARG A 10 -14.14 -12.89 2.42
N GLN A 11 -14.97 -12.02 3.01
CA GLN A 11 -14.78 -10.56 2.88
C GLN A 11 -13.48 -10.09 3.53
N LEU A 12 -13.16 -10.58 4.73
CA LEU A 12 -11.89 -10.30 5.41
C LEU A 12 -10.70 -10.66 4.51
N LYS A 13 -10.71 -11.87 3.95
CA LYS A 13 -9.64 -12.33 3.04
C LYS A 13 -9.50 -11.46 1.80
N ILE A 14 -10.63 -11.07 1.18
CA ILE A 14 -10.61 -10.21 -0.01
C ILE A 14 -10.03 -8.84 0.33
N LYS A 15 -10.54 -8.17 1.36
CA LYS A 15 -10.11 -6.82 1.75
C LYS A 15 -8.65 -6.82 2.23
N THR A 16 -8.24 -7.81 3.02
CA THR A 16 -6.83 -8.05 3.39
C THR A 16 -5.93 -8.15 2.16
N GLY A 17 -6.36 -8.92 1.16
CA GLY A 17 -5.61 -9.05 -0.10
C GLY A 17 -5.50 -7.74 -0.88
N VAL A 18 -6.53 -6.89 -0.85
CA VAL A 18 -6.49 -5.56 -1.48
C VAL A 18 -5.45 -4.67 -0.79
N VAL A 19 -5.53 -4.54 0.54
CA VAL A 19 -4.58 -3.73 1.34
C VAL A 19 -3.15 -4.22 1.11
N LYS A 20 -2.91 -5.54 1.16
CA LYS A 20 -1.57 -6.12 0.95
C LYS A 20 -0.98 -5.79 -0.42
N ARG A 21 -1.80 -5.79 -1.48
CA ARG A 21 -1.33 -5.46 -2.84
C ARG A 21 -1.01 -3.98 -2.96
N LEU A 22 -1.91 -3.11 -2.52
CA LEU A 22 -1.73 -1.66 -2.56
C LEU A 22 -0.53 -1.21 -1.73
N HIS A 23 -0.31 -1.82 -0.57
CA HIS A 23 0.86 -1.54 0.27
C HIS A 23 2.18 -1.90 -0.43
N LYS A 24 2.24 -3.07 -1.09
CA LYS A 24 3.41 -3.46 -1.87
C LYS A 24 3.64 -2.54 -3.07
N GLU A 25 2.55 -2.10 -3.70
CA GLU A 25 2.57 -1.19 -4.84
C GLU A 25 3.10 0.19 -4.44
N GLU A 26 2.62 0.76 -3.33
CA GLU A 26 3.13 2.01 -2.75
C GLU A 26 4.65 1.91 -2.52
N SER A 27 5.10 0.89 -1.78
CA SER A 27 6.53 0.68 -1.50
C SER A 27 7.37 0.53 -2.77
N SER A 28 6.81 -0.06 -3.83
CA SER A 28 7.49 -0.19 -5.12
C SER A 28 7.66 1.17 -5.80
N TYR A 29 6.63 2.01 -5.78
CA TYR A 29 6.70 3.37 -6.34
C TYR A 29 7.60 4.30 -5.54
N GLU A 30 7.60 4.20 -4.20
CA GLU A 30 8.52 4.95 -3.35
C GLU A 30 9.98 4.61 -3.67
N LYS A 31 10.27 3.30 -3.83
CA LYS A 31 11.59 2.86 -4.25
C LYS A 31 11.96 3.38 -5.64
N GLU A 32 11.03 3.35 -6.59
CA GLU A 32 11.25 3.88 -7.93
C GLU A 32 11.61 5.38 -7.89
N VAL A 33 10.92 6.17 -7.07
CA VAL A 33 11.24 7.59 -6.87
C VAL A 33 12.66 7.76 -6.33
N VAL A 34 13.09 6.95 -5.37
CA VAL A 34 14.47 6.98 -4.84
C VAL A 34 15.49 6.65 -5.93
N ASP A 35 15.23 5.61 -6.72
CA ASP A 35 16.11 5.18 -7.81
C ASP A 35 16.20 6.27 -8.90
N GLN A 36 15.08 6.88 -9.30
CA GLN A 36 15.07 7.98 -10.28
C GLN A 36 15.74 9.25 -9.75
N LYS A 37 15.61 9.56 -8.45
CA LYS A 37 16.36 10.67 -7.81
C LYS A 37 17.86 10.44 -7.90
N ALA A 38 18.33 9.21 -7.67
CA ALA A 38 19.73 8.85 -7.80
C ALA A 38 20.23 9.00 -9.25
N VAL A 39 19.42 8.61 -10.24
CA VAL A 39 19.74 8.82 -11.66
C VAL A 39 19.88 10.30 -12.00
N VAL A 40 18.91 11.15 -11.62
CA VAL A 40 18.97 12.59 -11.87
C VAL A 40 20.18 13.23 -11.18
N ALA A 41 20.46 12.85 -9.94
CA ALA A 41 21.62 13.36 -9.19
C ALA A 41 22.94 12.98 -9.87
N LYS A 42 23.05 11.74 -10.36
CA LYS A 42 24.23 11.28 -11.10
C LYS A 42 24.41 12.04 -12.41
N LEU A 43 23.36 12.22 -13.22
CA LEU A 43 23.45 12.97 -14.47
C LEU A 43 23.87 14.42 -14.26
N LYS A 44 23.42 15.05 -13.16
CA LYS A 44 23.85 16.40 -12.77
C LYS A 44 25.32 16.43 -12.33
N ALA A 45 25.78 15.43 -11.60
CA ALA A 45 27.16 15.33 -11.14
C ALA A 45 28.15 15.06 -12.29
N ASP A 46 27.72 14.26 -13.26
CA ASP A 46 28.49 13.92 -14.47
C ASP A 46 28.46 15.05 -15.54
N GLU A 47 27.83 16.19 -15.23
CA GLU A 47 27.67 17.36 -16.13
C GLU A 47 27.14 16.99 -17.53
N VAL A 48 26.22 16.01 -17.59
CA VAL A 48 25.59 15.53 -18.83
C VAL A 48 24.75 16.64 -19.46
N ASP A 49 24.49 16.53 -20.77
CA ASP A 49 23.69 17.50 -21.51
C ASP A 49 22.34 17.81 -20.84
N GLY A 50 21.98 19.10 -20.86
CA GLY A 50 20.78 19.57 -20.19
C GLY A 50 19.47 18.97 -20.74
N ALA A 51 19.43 18.48 -21.98
CA ALA A 51 18.28 17.79 -22.53
C ALA A 51 18.06 16.42 -21.86
N ASP A 52 19.13 15.68 -21.60
CA ASP A 52 19.09 14.37 -20.93
C ASP A 52 18.69 14.53 -19.46
N ILE A 53 19.22 15.54 -18.77
CA ILE A 53 18.80 15.87 -17.39
C ILE A 53 17.30 16.19 -17.35
N ARG A 54 16.80 17.03 -18.27
CA ARG A 54 15.35 17.35 -18.35
C ARG A 54 14.49 16.13 -18.67
N ALA A 55 15.01 15.17 -19.43
CA ALA A 55 14.31 13.92 -19.71
C ALA A 55 14.22 13.05 -18.45
N ALA A 56 15.32 12.88 -17.71
CA ALA A 56 15.32 12.15 -16.45
C ALA A 56 14.42 12.83 -15.39
N GLU A 57 14.40 14.16 -15.31
CA GLU A 57 13.50 14.90 -14.42
C GLU A 57 12.02 14.73 -14.77
N ARG A 58 11.67 14.51 -16.05
CA ARG A 58 10.30 14.16 -16.44
C ARG A 58 9.90 12.79 -15.89
N VAL A 59 10.77 11.79 -16.09
CA VAL A 59 10.54 10.43 -15.56
C VAL A 59 10.40 10.46 -14.05
N LEU A 60 11.28 11.18 -13.34
CA LEU A 60 11.19 11.34 -11.90
C LEU A 60 9.84 11.93 -11.47
N ARG A 61 9.36 12.98 -12.14
CA ARG A 61 8.04 13.57 -11.83
C ARG A 61 6.90 12.59 -12.07
N ASP A 62 6.97 11.81 -13.13
CA ASP A 62 5.95 10.80 -13.42
C ASP A 62 5.90 9.73 -12.30
N SER A 63 7.05 9.23 -11.84
CA SER A 63 7.13 8.30 -10.70
C SER A 63 6.64 8.97 -9.40
N GLU A 64 6.97 10.24 -9.14
CA GLU A 64 6.51 10.98 -7.96
C GLU A 64 4.99 11.18 -7.93
N MET A 65 4.33 11.30 -9.09
CA MET A 65 2.87 11.42 -9.17
C MET A 65 2.14 10.11 -8.83
N MET A 66 2.79 8.95 -8.96
CA MET A 66 2.17 7.66 -8.67
C MET A 66 2.03 7.40 -7.17
N VAL A 67 2.99 7.83 -6.35
CA VAL A 67 2.99 7.58 -4.90
C VAL A 67 1.72 8.13 -4.23
N PRO A 68 1.31 9.40 -4.41
CA PRO A 68 0.09 9.93 -3.81
C PRO A 68 -1.20 9.23 -4.28
N HIS A 69 -1.22 8.75 -5.52
CA HIS A 69 -2.38 8.05 -6.08
C HIS A 69 -2.58 6.69 -5.41
N THR A 70 -1.51 5.90 -5.33
CA THR A 70 -1.53 4.59 -4.68
C THR A 70 -1.75 4.73 -3.18
N ARG A 71 -1.15 5.75 -2.54
CA ARG A 71 -1.35 6.03 -1.11
C ARG A 71 -2.82 6.31 -0.78
N ARG A 72 -3.51 7.16 -1.56
CA ARG A 72 -4.95 7.42 -1.35
C ARG A 72 -5.77 6.13 -1.47
N SER A 73 -5.48 5.33 -2.49
CA SER A 73 -6.18 4.06 -2.70
C SER A 73 -5.94 3.07 -1.54
N LEU A 74 -4.72 3.06 -1.00
CA LEU A 74 -4.37 2.26 0.18
C LEU A 74 -5.09 2.76 1.44
N GLU A 75 -5.19 4.08 1.65
CA GLU A 75 -5.94 4.68 2.76
C GLU A 75 -7.41 4.28 2.75
N GLU A 76 -8.07 4.35 1.60
CA GLU A 76 -9.45 3.91 1.45
C GLU A 76 -9.62 2.42 1.76
N ALA A 77 -8.72 1.58 1.24
CA ALA A 77 -8.74 0.13 1.50
C ALA A 77 -8.43 -0.21 2.96
N PHE A 78 -7.50 0.52 3.58
CA PHE A 78 -7.10 0.38 4.98
C PHE A 78 -8.29 0.70 5.88
N ASN A 79 -8.94 1.84 5.70
CA ASN A 79 -10.11 2.25 6.48
C ASN A 79 -11.23 1.21 6.35
N ALA A 80 -11.52 0.77 5.13
CA ALA A 80 -12.57 -0.23 4.88
C ALA A 80 -12.26 -1.61 5.51
N LEU A 81 -10.98 -1.98 5.66
CA LEU A 81 -10.58 -3.20 6.38
C LEU A 81 -10.60 -2.99 7.89
N SER A 82 -10.13 -1.84 8.37
CA SER A 82 -10.13 -1.46 9.79
C SER A 82 -11.56 -1.44 10.35
N ASP A 83 -12.50 -0.81 9.65
CA ASP A 83 -13.91 -0.79 10.02
C ASP A 83 -14.48 -2.21 10.16
N LEU A 84 -14.15 -3.10 9.22
CA LEU A 84 -14.60 -4.48 9.25
C LEU A 84 -13.98 -5.26 10.42
N VAL A 85 -12.68 -5.09 10.67
CA VAL A 85 -11.99 -5.73 11.79
C VAL A 85 -12.55 -5.23 13.13
N ASN A 86 -12.79 -3.93 13.27
CA ASN A 86 -13.37 -3.34 14.48
C ASN A 86 -14.79 -3.86 14.73
N ALA A 87 -15.62 -3.95 13.70
CA ALA A 87 -16.99 -4.46 13.81
C ALA A 87 -17.06 -5.95 14.23
N LEU A 88 -16.00 -6.72 13.96
CA LEU A 88 -15.94 -8.16 14.19
C LEU A 88 -15.08 -8.55 15.40
N GLY A 89 -14.40 -7.59 16.04
CA GLY A 89 -13.40 -7.87 17.07
C GLY A 89 -13.95 -8.50 18.35
N GLU A 90 -15.22 -8.25 18.66
CA GLU A 90 -15.90 -8.81 19.84
C GLU A 90 -16.51 -10.20 19.58
N ASP A 91 -16.62 -10.63 18.31
CA ASP A 91 -17.17 -11.94 17.96
C ASP A 91 -16.07 -13.01 17.97
N GLU A 92 -16.02 -13.83 19.03
CA GLU A 92 -15.06 -14.92 19.19
C GLU A 92 -15.08 -15.95 18.04
N SER A 93 -16.22 -16.10 17.35
CA SER A 93 -16.34 -17.02 16.21
C SER A 93 -15.56 -16.55 14.99
N VAL A 94 -15.23 -15.24 14.93
CA VAL A 94 -14.46 -14.61 13.86
C VAL A 94 -13.09 -14.15 14.34
N SER A 95 -12.97 -13.54 15.52
CA SER A 95 -11.72 -12.95 16.02
C SER A 95 -10.62 -13.99 16.28
N THR A 96 -11.00 -15.25 16.50
CA THR A 96 -10.05 -16.35 16.69
C THR A 96 -9.50 -16.91 15.38
N THR A 97 -10.14 -16.61 14.25
CA THR A 97 -9.81 -17.16 12.92
C THR A 97 -8.52 -16.60 12.35
N GLN A 98 -7.92 -17.34 11.40
CA GLN A 98 -6.69 -16.90 10.74
C GLN A 98 -6.94 -15.66 9.87
N GLU A 99 -8.08 -15.59 9.20
CA GLU A 99 -8.46 -14.46 8.34
C GLU A 99 -8.50 -13.14 9.12
N PHE A 100 -9.02 -13.17 10.35
CA PHE A 100 -9.04 -12.00 11.22
C PHE A 100 -7.64 -11.61 11.68
N ARG A 101 -6.81 -12.58 12.09
CA ARG A 101 -5.42 -12.34 12.49
C ARG A 101 -4.58 -11.77 11.35
N ASP A 102 -4.75 -12.29 10.13
CA ASP A 102 -4.08 -11.81 8.93
C ASP A 102 -4.50 -10.37 8.59
N ALA A 103 -5.81 -10.08 8.68
CA ALA A 103 -6.35 -8.73 8.48
C ALA A 103 -5.77 -7.74 9.50
N PHE A 104 -5.74 -8.11 10.78
CA PHE A 104 -5.17 -7.28 11.83
C PHE A 104 -3.66 -7.06 11.64
N SER A 105 -2.92 -8.11 11.29
CA SER A 105 -1.48 -8.02 11.05
C SER A 105 -1.14 -7.11 9.87
N ILE A 106 -1.89 -7.16 8.76
CA ILE A 106 -1.60 -6.26 7.63
C ILE A 106 -1.91 -4.79 7.97
N LEU A 107 -2.96 -4.53 8.74
CA LEU A 107 -3.27 -3.18 9.22
C LEU A 107 -2.12 -2.64 10.08
N GLN A 108 -1.62 -3.43 11.03
CA GLN A 108 -0.47 -3.01 11.84
C GLN A 108 0.77 -2.74 11.01
N GLN A 109 1.08 -3.59 10.02
CA GLN A 109 2.23 -3.39 9.15
C GLN A 109 2.12 -2.06 8.39
N VAL A 110 0.98 -1.81 7.75
CA VAL A 110 0.75 -0.55 7.01
C VAL A 110 0.84 0.66 7.94
N GLU A 111 0.29 0.57 9.16
CA GLU A 111 0.35 1.67 10.12
C GLU A 111 1.77 1.96 10.62
N VAL A 112 2.62 0.93 10.73
CA VAL A 112 4.04 1.10 11.07
C VAL A 112 4.79 1.76 9.93
N ASP A 113 4.54 1.35 8.69
CA ASP A 113 5.22 1.89 7.51
C ASP A 113 4.77 3.33 7.17
N TRP A 114 3.62 3.77 7.69
CA TRP A 114 3.13 5.13 7.56
C TRP A 114 3.64 6.13 8.61
N LYS A 115 4.26 5.67 9.70
CA LYS A 115 4.78 6.51 10.79
C LYS A 115 6.19 7.00 10.52
#